data_AF-A0A2S3Z673-F1
#
_entry.id   AF-A0A2S3Z673-F1
#
_cell.length_a   1.000
_cell.length_b   1.000
_cell.length_c   1.000
_cell.angle_alpha   90.00
_cell.angle_beta   90.00
_cell.angle_gamma   90.00
#
_symmetry.space_group_name_H-M   'P 1'
#
loop_
_entity.id
_entity.type
_entity.pdbx_description
1 polymer ?
#
loop_
_entity_poly.entity_id
_entity_poly.type
_entity_poly.pdbx_seq_one_letter_code
_entity_poly.pdbx_strand_id
1 'polypeptide(L)'
;MLWHHGSPQTGALLEPLLAAAAQRRIRLISYGRPSYGGSTPLPGRTVGSAAADVAAIADALQLDRFAVMGASGGGPHALACAALLP
;
A
#
# COMPACT_ATOMS: atom_id res chain seq x y z
N MET A 1 -7.25 -5.37 -3.07
CA MET A 1 -5.88 -5.69 -2.62
C MET A 1 -5.11 -4.40 -2.51
N LEU A 2 -4.46 -4.19 -1.37
CA LEU A 2 -3.60 -3.03 -1.14
C LEU A 2 -2.15 -3.40 -1.44
N TRP A 3 -1.53 -2.63 -2.32
CA TRP A 3 -0.19 -2.86 -2.85
C TRP A 3 0.78 -1.83 -2.27
N HIS A 4 1.79 -2.31 -1.56
CA HIS A 4 2.92 -1.52 -1.11
C HIS A 4 4.03 -1.53 -2.17
N HIS A 5 4.23 -0.37 -2.77
CA HIS A 5 5.23 -0.10 -3.80
C HIS A 5 6.68 -0.31 -3.29
N GLY A 6 7.62 -0.57 -4.19
CA GLY A 6 9.05 -0.68 -3.84
C GLY A 6 9.66 0.65 -3.38
N SER A 7 10.96 0.66 -3.08
CA SER A 7 11.70 1.90 -2.77
C SER A 7 12.87 2.06 -3.75
N PRO A 8 13.03 3.23 -4.40
CA PRO A 8 12.07 4.34 -4.52
C PRO A 8 10.95 4.05 -5.54
N GLN A 9 9.71 4.47 -5.27
CA GLN A 9 8.60 4.47 -6.24
C GLN A 9 7.53 5.47 -5.80
N THR A 10 6.75 6.04 -6.74
CA THR A 10 5.74 7.08 -6.46
C THR A 10 4.43 6.55 -5.87
N GLY A 11 4.26 5.23 -5.75
CA GLY A 11 2.96 4.62 -5.46
C GLY A 11 2.06 4.43 -6.69
N ALA A 12 2.49 4.88 -7.87
CA ALA A 12 1.78 4.62 -9.12
C ALA A 12 1.66 3.11 -9.37
N LEU A 13 0.46 2.68 -9.78
CA LEU A 13 0.23 1.34 -10.30
C LEU A 13 0.77 1.28 -11.73
N LEU A 14 1.63 0.30 -11.99
CA LEU A 14 2.35 0.17 -13.25
C LEU A 14 2.08 -1.20 -13.88
N GLU A 15 2.25 -1.29 -15.20
CA GLU A 15 2.30 -2.57 -15.88
C GLU A 15 3.54 -3.38 -15.45
N PRO A 16 3.48 -4.72 -15.45
CA PRO A 16 2.34 -5.58 -15.84
C PRO A 16 1.33 -5.83 -14.72
N LEU A 17 1.49 -5.21 -13.55
CA LEU A 17 0.66 -5.50 -12.37
C LEU A 17 -0.79 -5.07 -12.57
N LEU A 18 -1.02 -3.94 -13.25
CA LEU A 18 -2.34 -3.46 -13.64
C LEU A 18 -3.09 -4.50 -14.49
N ALA A 19 -2.50 -4.94 -15.60
CA ALA A 19 -3.10 -5.96 -16.45
C ALA A 19 -3.36 -7.28 -15.69
N ALA A 20 -2.39 -7.74 -14.90
CA ALA A 20 -2.52 -8.98 -14.13
C ALA A 20 -3.66 -8.93 -13.10
N ALA A 21 -3.84 -7.78 -12.43
CA ALA A 21 -4.94 -7.55 -11.48
C ALA A 21 -6.29 -7.48 -12.20
N ALA A 22 -6.38 -6.75 -13.31
CA ALA A 22 -7.59 -6.61 -14.11
C ALA A 22 -8.10 -7.96 -14.62
N GLN A 23 -7.20 -8.80 -15.18
CA GLN A 23 -7.53 -10.16 -15.64
C GLN A 23 -8.12 -11.05 -14.53
N ARG A 24 -7.71 -10.82 -13.29
CA ARG A 24 -8.18 -11.58 -12.10
C ARG A 24 -9.33 -10.88 -11.38
N ARG A 25 -9.85 -9.78 -11.93
CA ARG A 25 -10.88 -8.93 -11.29
C ARG A 25 -10.49 -8.47 -9.89
N ILE A 26 -9.21 -8.23 -9.67
CA ILE A 26 -8.68 -7.69 -8.41
C ILE A 26 -8.73 -6.16 -8.49
N ARG A 27 -9.50 -5.53 -7.61
CA ARG A 27 -9.38 -4.09 -7.36
C ARG A 27 -8.05 -3.82 -6.67
N LEU A 28 -7.09 -3.30 -7.43
CA LEU A 28 -5.76 -2.96 -6.95
C LEU A 28 -5.76 -1.51 -6.44
N ILE A 29 -5.26 -1.32 -5.22
CA ILE A 29 -5.16 -0.02 -4.56
C ILE A 29 -3.70 0.17 -4.16
N SER A 30 -3.13 1.34 -4.41
CA SER A 30 -1.80 1.74 -3.98
C SER A 30 -1.85 3.22 -3.61
N TYR A 31 -0.84 3.68 -2.88
CA TYR A 31 -0.72 5.06 -2.43
C TYR A 31 0.76 5.45 -2.43
N GLY A 32 1.05 6.75 -2.54
CA GLY A 32 2.39 7.25 -2.27
C GLY A 32 2.65 7.22 -0.78
N ARG A 33 3.63 6.43 -0.31
CA ARG A 33 4.09 6.53 1.08
C ARG A 33 4.59 7.95 1.40
N PRO A 34 4.68 8.37 2.67
CA PRO A 34 5.15 9.72 3.00
C PRO A 34 6.44 10.10 2.28
N SER A 35 6.45 11.30 1.67
CA SER A 35 7.50 11.84 0.79
C SER A 35 7.63 11.20 -0.60
N TYR A 36 6.77 10.26 -0.99
CA TYR A 36 6.71 9.70 -2.34
C TYR A 36 5.43 10.14 -3.07
N GLY A 37 5.52 10.32 -4.39
CA GLY A 37 4.33 10.56 -5.23
C GLY A 37 3.54 11.83 -4.89
N GLY A 38 4.17 12.82 -4.25
CA GLY A 38 3.50 14.05 -3.79
C GLY A 38 2.85 13.95 -2.40
N SER A 39 2.93 12.79 -1.73
CA SER A 39 2.44 12.64 -0.37
C SER A 39 3.24 13.46 0.64
N THR A 40 2.52 14.07 1.59
CA THR A 40 3.11 14.89 2.66
C THR A 40 4.20 14.12 3.43
N PRO A 41 5.34 14.75 3.74
CA PRO A 41 6.36 14.13 4.58
C PRO A 41 5.84 13.75 5.97
N LEU A 42 6.30 12.61 6.47
CA LEU A 42 6.09 12.18 7.87
C LEU A 42 7.44 11.91 8.52
N PRO A 43 8.05 12.92 9.17
CA PRO A 43 9.29 12.75 9.93
C PRO A 43 9.11 11.71 11.04
N GLY A 44 10.12 10.86 11.27
CA GLY A 44 10.08 9.84 12.31
C GLY A 44 9.22 8.60 11.99
N ARG A 45 8.68 8.48 10.76
CA ARG A 45 7.92 7.27 10.37
C ARG A 45 8.76 6.01 10.54
N THR A 46 8.09 4.92 10.92
CA THR A 46 8.65 3.56 10.88
C THR A 46 8.02 2.78 9.74
N VAL A 47 8.47 1.55 9.51
CA VAL A 47 7.76 0.62 8.62
C VAL A 47 6.32 0.37 9.12
N GLY A 48 6.15 0.31 10.46
CA GLY A 48 4.85 0.14 11.11
C GLY A 48 3.86 1.27 10.86
N SER A 49 4.34 2.49 10.59
CA SER A 49 3.48 3.63 10.26
C SER A 49 2.59 3.37 9.03
N ALA A 50 2.95 2.42 8.17
CA ALA A 50 2.12 2.01 7.03
C ALA A 50 0.75 1.49 7.44
N ALA A 51 0.64 0.82 8.59
CA ALA A 51 -0.64 0.26 9.04
C ALA A 51 -1.67 1.36 9.29
N ALA A 52 -1.26 2.50 9.85
CA ALA A 52 -2.15 3.65 10.07
C ALA A 52 -2.62 4.26 8.74
N ASP A 53 -1.73 4.42 7.76
CA ASP A 53 -2.10 4.89 6.41
C ASP A 53 -3.10 3.93 5.77
N VAL A 54 -2.86 2.62 5.89
CA VAL A 54 -3.71 1.58 5.31
C VAL A 54 -5.08 1.52 5.99
N ALA A 55 -5.14 1.65 7.32
CA ALA A 55 -6.40 1.73 8.05
C ALA A 55 -7.23 2.94 7.55
N ALA A 56 -6.61 4.11 7.45
CA ALA A 56 -7.28 5.31 6.94
C ALA A 56 -7.78 5.15 5.49
N ILE A 57 -6.99 4.50 4.62
CA ILE A 57 -7.40 4.19 3.24
C ILE A 57 -8.57 3.19 3.23
N ALA A 58 -8.52 2.16 4.07
CA ALA A 58 -9.57 1.15 4.17
C ALA A 58 -10.89 1.76 4.64
N ASP A 59 -10.86 2.61 5.67
CA ASP A 59 -12.03 3.34 6.17
C ASP A 59 -12.61 4.26 5.10
N ALA A 60 -11.77 5.08 4.45
CA ALA A 60 -12.20 6.01 3.41
C ALA A 60 -12.80 5.32 2.17
N LEU A 61 -12.35 4.10 1.87
CA LEU A 61 -12.85 3.29 0.76
C LEU A 61 -13.88 2.24 1.18
N GLN A 62 -14.27 2.23 2.46
CA GLN A 62 -15.23 1.29 3.07
C GLN A 62 -14.87 -0.17 2.78
N LEU A 63 -13.63 -0.54 3.09
CA LEU A 63 -13.09 -1.87 2.85
C LEU A 63 -13.10 -2.72 4.13
N ASP A 64 -14.12 -3.56 4.29
CA ASP A 64 -14.20 -4.45 5.45
C ASP A 64 -13.12 -5.54 5.46
N ARG A 65 -12.71 -6.00 4.27
CA ARG A 65 -11.67 -7.03 4.09
C ARG A 65 -10.86 -6.78 2.85
N PHE A 66 -9.54 -6.92 2.97
CA PHE A 66 -8.62 -6.81 1.85
C PHE A 66 -7.35 -7.63 2.10
N ALA A 67 -6.71 -8.05 1.00
CA ALA A 67 -5.35 -8.58 1.06
C ALA A 67 -4.33 -7.44 0.97
N VAL A 68 -3.20 -7.59 1.66
CA VAL A 68 -2.00 -6.75 1.51
C VAL A 68 -0.92 -7.49 0.76
N MET A 69 -0.19 -6.78 -0.09
CA MET A 69 0.95 -7.31 -0.84
C MET A 69 2.01 -6.22 -1.00
N GLY A 70 3.28 -6.58 -1.07
CA GLY A 70 4.34 -5.63 -1.36
C GLY A 70 5.58 -6.30 -1.91
N ALA A 71 6.37 -5.53 -2.66
CA ALA A 71 7.63 -6.01 -3.26
C ALA A 71 8.82 -5.17 -2.80
N SER A 72 9.97 -5.81 -2.57
CA SER A 72 11.20 -5.15 -2.12
C SER A 72 10.93 -4.28 -0.87
N GLY A 73 11.22 -2.98 -0.91
CA GLY A 73 10.92 -2.03 0.16
C GLY A 73 9.44 -2.00 0.59
N GLY A 74 8.51 -2.42 -0.27
CA GLY A 74 7.10 -2.55 0.08
C GLY A 74 6.76 -3.81 0.89
N GLY A 75 7.58 -4.86 0.82
CA GLY A 75 7.37 -6.11 1.54
C GLY A 75 7.27 -5.93 3.06
N PRO A 76 8.24 -5.26 3.72
CA PRO A 76 8.16 -4.96 5.14
C PRO A 76 6.91 -4.16 5.54
N HIS A 77 6.44 -3.25 4.68
CA HIS A 77 5.24 -2.44 4.95
C HIS A 77 3.97 -3.30 4.87
N ALA A 78 3.90 -4.24 3.91
CA ALA A 78 2.81 -5.21 3.83
C ALA A 78 2.79 -6.14 5.06
N LEU A 79 3.95 -6.64 5.50
CA LEU A 79 4.06 -7.44 6.72
C LEU A 79 3.64 -6.67 7.97
N ALA A 80 4.03 -5.40 8.08
CA ALA A 80 3.62 -4.55 9.19
C ALA A 80 2.10 -4.34 9.23
N CYS A 81 1.45 -4.17 8.08
CA CYS A 81 -0.01 -4.10 8.01
C CYS A 81 -0.64 -5.42 8.47
N ALA A 82 -0.13 -6.57 8.02
CA ALA A 82 -0.63 -7.86 8.45
C ALA A 82 -0.44 -8.13 9.96
N ALA A 83 0.55 -7.49 10.59
CA ALA A 83 0.82 -7.65 12.02
C ALA A 83 0.03 -6.68 12.92
N LEU A 84 -0.36 -5.51 12.40
CA LEU A 84 -0.89 -4.40 13.20
C LEU A 84 -2.37 -4.09 12.92
N LEU A 85 -2.93 -4.58 11.81
CA LEU A 85 -4.35 -4.43 11.49
C LEU A 85 -5.16 -5.62 12.04
N PRO A 86 -6.44 -5.40 12.40
CA PRO A 86 -7.31 -6.44 12.96
C PRO A 86 -7.68 -7.55 11.96
#